data_AF-A0A843T3W2-F1
#
_entry.id   AF-A0A843T3W2-F1
#
_cell.length_a   1.000
_cell.length_b   1.000
_cell.length_c   1.000
_cell.angle_alpha   90.00
_cell.angle_beta   90.00
_cell.angle_gamma   90.00
#
_symmetry.space_group_name_H-M   'P 1'
#
loop_
_entity.id
_entity.type
_entity.pdbx_description
1 polymer ?
#
loop_
_entity_poly.entity_id
_entity_poly.type
_entity_poly.pdbx_seq_one_letter_code
_entity_poly.pdbx_strand_id
1 'polypeptide(L)'
;MSTSTVRAGLDTIREVLGLTLEEIARAVGVNYTTLYRWQIGATPNPGERFVSSVARLEELAAELSRALDIHEREAWLNSPASIFDGRSPREMLLEGRAETLLGALLSHRHILEALERTESVQQGFAELLSRHDLSLSKRAALALLDQQIDDAVRGMQTASSRASAAEAFERPPRVRIEKNSES
;
A
#
# COMPACT_ATOMS: atom_id res chain seq x y z
N MET A 1 -10.97 23.52 -12.50
CA MET A 1 -11.41 23.12 -11.15
C MET A 1 -11.76 24.38 -10.38
N SER A 2 -12.96 24.49 -9.82
CA SER A 2 -13.39 25.67 -9.04
C SER A 2 -12.88 25.56 -7.59
N THR A 3 -12.79 26.66 -6.84
CA THR A 3 -12.38 26.63 -5.42
C THR A 3 -13.27 25.73 -4.56
N SER A 4 -14.56 25.61 -4.89
CA SER A 4 -15.47 24.65 -4.25
C SER A 4 -15.03 23.19 -4.45
N THR A 5 -14.50 22.85 -5.62
CA THR A 5 -13.99 21.52 -5.93
C THR A 5 -12.71 21.22 -5.16
N VAL A 6 -11.80 22.19 -5.04
CA VAL A 6 -10.58 22.03 -4.24
C VAL A 6 -10.90 21.80 -2.77
N ARG A 7 -11.89 22.53 -2.22
CA ARG A 7 -12.36 22.28 -0.84
C ARG A 7 -12.87 20.86 -0.67
N ALA A 8 -13.80 20.42 -1.51
CA ALA A 8 -14.37 19.08 -1.43
C ALA A 8 -13.27 18.00 -1.53
N GLY A 9 -12.32 18.16 -2.46
CA GLY A 9 -11.19 17.26 -2.59
C GLY A 9 -10.32 17.20 -1.33
N LEU A 10 -10.05 18.35 -0.68
CA LEU A 10 -9.30 18.37 0.58
C LEU A 10 -10.00 17.59 1.70
N ASP A 11 -11.32 17.70 1.83
CA ASP A 11 -12.06 16.97 2.85
C ASP A 11 -12.04 15.46 2.59
N THR A 12 -12.22 15.03 1.33
CA THR A 12 -12.08 13.62 0.93
C THR A 12 -10.68 13.07 1.20
N ILE A 13 -9.63 13.83 0.86
CA ILE A 13 -8.24 13.44 1.12
C ILE A 13 -8.01 13.21 2.62
N ARG A 14 -8.51 14.11 3.47
CA ARG A 14 -8.38 13.98 4.93
C ARG A 14 -9.08 12.73 5.46
N GLU A 15 -10.30 12.49 5.02
CA GLU A 15 -11.12 11.36 5.48
C GLU A 15 -10.52 10.02 5.05
N VAL A 16 -10.08 9.93 3.80
CA VAL A 16 -9.62 8.66 3.22
C VAL A 16 -8.16 8.35 3.55
N LEU A 17 -7.28 9.35 3.48
CA LEU A 17 -5.84 9.14 3.71
C LEU A 17 -5.45 9.38 5.19
N GLY A 18 -6.41 9.79 6.03
CA GLY A 18 -6.15 10.12 7.43
C GLY A 18 -5.09 11.22 7.60
N LEU A 19 -4.94 12.10 6.60
CA LEU A 19 -3.97 13.19 6.63
C LEU A 19 -4.57 14.42 7.31
N THR A 20 -3.76 15.10 8.10
CA THR A 20 -4.06 16.43 8.60
C THR A 20 -3.91 17.47 7.48
N LEU A 21 -4.48 18.66 7.67
CA LEU A 21 -4.33 19.75 6.70
C LEU A 21 -2.86 20.19 6.55
N GLU A 22 -2.06 20.09 7.61
CA GLU A 22 -0.62 20.37 7.55
C GLU A 22 0.13 19.35 6.69
N GLU A 23 -0.19 18.08 6.83
CA GLU A 23 0.40 17.00 6.04
C GLU A 23 0.02 17.12 4.56
N ILE A 24 -1.23 17.48 4.25
CA ILE A 24 -1.65 17.75 2.87
C ILE A 24 -0.88 18.96 2.32
N ALA A 25 -0.67 20.00 3.13
CA ALA A 25 0.10 21.17 2.69
C ALA A 25 1.55 20.78 2.35
N ARG A 26 2.16 19.92 3.17
CA ARG A 26 3.48 19.34 2.92
C ARG A 26 3.51 18.50 1.65
N ALA A 27 2.55 17.59 1.47
CA ALA A 27 2.43 16.74 0.28
C ALA A 27 2.23 17.53 -1.02
N VAL A 28 1.49 18.64 -0.97
CA VAL A 28 1.26 19.53 -2.12
C VAL A 28 2.42 20.53 -2.33
N GLY A 29 3.28 20.70 -1.33
CA GLY A 29 4.40 21.64 -1.34
C GLY A 29 3.97 23.10 -1.19
N VAL A 30 3.03 23.37 -0.28
CA VAL A 30 2.56 24.71 0.09
C VAL A 30 2.63 24.95 1.59
N ASN A 31 2.60 26.20 2.00
CA ASN A 31 2.43 26.54 3.42
C ASN A 31 1.02 26.15 3.89
N TYR A 32 0.92 25.63 5.12
CA TYR A 32 -0.34 25.39 5.82
C TYR A 32 -1.34 26.57 5.70
N THR A 33 -0.88 27.81 5.90
CA THR A 33 -1.76 28.99 5.82
C THR A 33 -2.36 29.17 4.44
N THR A 34 -1.62 28.81 3.38
CA THR A 34 -2.11 28.88 1.99
C THR A 34 -3.18 27.82 1.76
N LEU A 35 -2.92 26.58 2.18
CA LEU A 35 -3.89 25.49 2.05
C LEU A 35 -5.16 25.76 2.87
N TYR A 36 -5.01 26.30 4.08
CA TYR A 36 -6.13 26.71 4.93
C TYR A 36 -6.99 27.79 4.26
N ARG A 37 -6.38 28.80 3.64
CA ARG A 37 -7.11 29.83 2.87
C ARG A 37 -7.88 29.25 1.68
N TRP A 38 -7.33 28.25 1.00
CA TRP A 38 -8.07 27.52 -0.05
C TRP A 38 -9.23 26.73 0.54
N GLN A 39 -9.01 26.02 1.65
CA GLN A 39 -10.06 25.26 2.33
C GLN A 39 -11.23 26.16 2.72
N ILE A 40 -10.99 27.34 3.31
CA ILE A 40 -12.07 28.28 3.68
C ILE A 40 -12.56 29.16 2.52
N GLY A 41 -12.00 29.01 1.32
CA GLY A 41 -12.39 29.78 0.13
C GLY A 41 -11.98 31.25 0.14
N ALA A 42 -11.05 31.64 1.02
CA ALA A 42 -10.53 33.01 1.11
C ALA A 42 -9.57 33.35 -0.05
N THR A 43 -9.10 32.35 -0.80
CA THR A 43 -8.29 32.56 -2.01
C THR A 43 -8.91 31.79 -3.17
N PRO A 44 -9.50 32.48 -4.16
CA PRO A 44 -10.41 31.85 -5.13
C PRO A 44 -9.72 31.17 -6.32
N ASN A 45 -8.38 31.22 -6.42
CA ASN A 45 -7.65 30.62 -7.53
C ASN A 45 -6.28 30.07 -7.09
N PRO A 46 -6.22 28.79 -6.67
CA PRO A 46 -4.96 28.06 -6.58
C PRO A 46 -4.31 28.00 -7.96
N GLY A 47 -2.98 28.10 -8.03
CA GLY A 47 -2.26 27.88 -9.28
C GLY A 47 -2.45 26.46 -9.81
N GLU A 48 -2.41 26.29 -11.14
CA GLU A 48 -2.69 25.02 -11.83
C GLU A 48 -1.89 23.84 -11.28
N ARG A 49 -0.58 24.01 -11.01
CA ARG A 49 0.27 23.00 -10.38
C ARG A 49 -0.36 22.42 -9.12
N PHE A 50 -0.92 23.26 -8.26
CA PHE A 50 -1.50 22.84 -6.98
C PHE A 50 -2.85 22.16 -7.16
N VAL A 51 -3.64 22.63 -8.12
CA VAL A 51 -4.88 21.97 -8.53
C VAL A 51 -4.57 20.54 -8.98
N SER A 52 -3.56 20.34 -9.82
CA SER A 52 -3.12 19.01 -10.26
C SER A 52 -2.61 18.15 -9.10
N SER A 53 -1.84 18.72 -8.16
CA SER A 53 -1.38 17.99 -6.97
C SER A 53 -2.53 17.53 -6.07
N VAL A 54 -3.53 18.39 -5.83
CA VAL A 54 -4.72 18.01 -5.05
C VAL A 54 -5.52 16.95 -5.78
N ALA A 55 -5.74 17.10 -7.10
CA ALA A 55 -6.45 16.11 -7.90
C ALA A 55 -5.78 14.72 -7.86
N ARG A 56 -4.44 14.66 -7.87
CA ARG A 56 -3.70 13.38 -7.75
C ARG A 56 -3.88 12.73 -6.38
N LEU A 57 -3.91 13.51 -5.30
CA LEU A 57 -4.19 13.00 -3.96
C LEU A 57 -5.63 12.50 -3.84
N GLU A 58 -6.57 13.20 -4.47
CA GLU A 58 -7.98 12.81 -4.54
C GLU A 58 -8.16 11.51 -5.35
N GLU A 59 -7.47 11.37 -6.47
CA GLU A 59 -7.48 10.14 -7.28
C GLU A 59 -6.91 8.96 -6.50
N LEU A 60 -5.76 9.16 -5.82
CA LEU A 60 -5.19 8.15 -4.93
C LEU A 60 -6.17 7.76 -3.81
N ALA A 61 -6.83 8.74 -3.20
CA ALA A 61 -7.84 8.48 -2.19
C ALA A 61 -9.00 7.64 -2.74
N ALA A 62 -9.49 7.95 -3.94
CA ALA A 62 -10.54 7.20 -4.59
C ALA A 62 -10.12 5.76 -4.93
N GLU A 63 -8.88 5.54 -5.37
CA GLU A 63 -8.37 4.18 -5.61
C GLU A 63 -8.24 3.37 -4.32
N LEU A 64 -7.68 3.97 -3.27
CA LEU A 64 -7.54 3.30 -1.98
C LEU A 64 -8.89 2.97 -1.34
N SER A 65 -9.87 3.87 -1.40
CA SER A 65 -11.20 3.62 -0.83
C SER A 65 -11.99 2.51 -1.54
N ARG A 66 -11.71 2.28 -2.84
CA ARG A 66 -12.27 1.15 -3.59
C ARG A 66 -11.58 -0.17 -3.25
N ALA A 67 -10.28 -0.13 -3.00
CA ALA A 67 -9.46 -1.33 -2.81
C ALA A 67 -9.45 -1.85 -1.37
N LEU A 68 -9.55 -0.97 -0.38
CA LEU A 68 -9.25 -1.26 1.01
C LEU A 68 -10.28 -0.63 1.95
N ASP A 69 -10.60 -1.32 3.04
CA ASP A 69 -11.41 -0.71 4.11
C ASP A 69 -10.62 0.36 4.90
N ILE A 70 -11.26 1.02 5.86
CA ILE A 70 -10.60 2.09 6.62
C ILE A 70 -9.39 1.60 7.44
N HIS A 71 -9.47 0.42 8.06
CA HIS A 71 -8.40 -0.11 8.90
C HIS A 71 -7.24 -0.63 8.05
N GLU A 72 -7.55 -1.29 6.95
CA GLU A 72 -6.56 -1.77 5.97
C GLU A 72 -5.81 -0.60 5.32
N ARG A 73 -6.52 0.49 4.96
CA ARG A 73 -5.88 1.71 4.44
C ARG A 73 -4.94 2.34 5.43
N GLU A 74 -5.36 2.50 6.68
CA GLU A 74 -4.52 3.08 7.72
C GLU A 74 -3.27 2.24 7.97
N ALA A 75 -3.43 0.91 8.08
CA ALA A 75 -2.31 0.00 8.23
C ALA A 75 -1.34 0.11 7.04
N TRP A 76 -1.86 0.05 5.80
CA TRP A 76 -1.04 0.16 4.59
C TRP A 76 -0.28 1.48 4.51
N LEU A 77 -0.95 2.62 4.79
CA LEU A 77 -0.32 3.94 4.74
C LEU A 77 0.87 4.07 5.69
N ASN A 78 0.83 3.40 6.84
CA ASN A 78 1.88 3.48 7.87
C ASN A 78 2.91 2.35 7.78
N SER A 79 2.69 1.35 6.94
CA SER A 79 3.57 0.19 6.79
C SER A 79 4.73 0.48 5.83
N PRO A 80 6.00 0.26 6.26
CA PRO A 80 7.15 0.23 5.36
C PRO A 80 6.94 -0.72 4.18
N ALA A 81 7.34 -0.31 2.97
CA ALA A 81 7.30 -1.15 1.78
C ALA A 81 8.65 -1.11 1.03
N SER A 82 9.20 -2.26 0.62
CA SER A 82 10.51 -2.24 -0.07
C SER A 82 10.47 -1.58 -1.44
N ILE A 83 9.32 -1.58 -2.11
CA ILE A 83 9.15 -0.86 -3.38
C ILE A 83 9.39 0.65 -3.21
N PHE A 84 9.38 1.14 -1.96
CA PHE A 84 9.70 2.50 -1.57
C PHE A 84 10.97 2.60 -0.71
N ASP A 85 11.88 1.62 -0.84
CA ASP A 85 13.14 1.53 -0.09
C ASP A 85 12.93 1.47 1.44
N GLY A 86 11.88 0.79 1.89
CA GLY A 86 11.55 0.68 3.31
C GLY A 86 10.81 1.89 3.87
N ARG A 87 10.45 2.86 3.03
CA ARG A 87 9.55 3.94 3.44
C ARG A 87 8.09 3.50 3.38
N SER A 88 7.29 4.10 4.24
CA SER A 88 5.85 3.95 4.23
C SER A 88 5.21 4.78 3.11
N PRO A 89 4.04 4.38 2.59
CA PRO A 89 3.28 5.22 1.66
C PRO A 89 2.97 6.61 2.23
N ARG A 90 2.73 6.75 3.54
CA ARG A 90 2.54 8.06 4.18
C ARG A 90 3.78 8.94 4.05
N GLU A 91 4.98 8.43 4.30
CA GLU A 91 6.22 9.19 4.08
C GLU A 91 6.36 9.63 2.62
N MET A 92 6.07 8.73 1.68
CA MET A 92 6.08 9.04 0.25
C MET A 92 5.09 10.18 -0.11
N LEU A 93 3.90 10.19 0.51
CA LEU A 93 2.93 11.28 0.35
C LEU A 93 3.47 12.60 0.87
N LEU A 94 4.04 12.61 2.08
CA LEU A 94 4.59 13.82 2.69
C LEU A 94 5.77 14.38 1.91
N GLU A 95 6.51 13.54 1.17
CA GLU A 95 7.55 13.97 0.23
C GLU A 95 6.99 14.48 -1.12
N GLY A 96 5.67 14.51 -1.30
CA GLY A 96 5.02 14.93 -2.54
C GLY A 96 5.09 13.91 -3.68
N ARG A 97 5.31 12.63 -3.35
CA ARG A 97 5.42 11.52 -4.32
C ARG A 97 4.11 10.76 -4.54
N ALA A 98 2.98 11.46 -4.46
CA ALA A 98 1.65 10.86 -4.65
C ALA A 98 1.49 10.17 -6.02
N GLU A 99 2.10 10.75 -7.07
CA GLU A 99 2.07 10.19 -8.43
C GLU A 99 2.79 8.84 -8.52
N THR A 100 3.89 8.65 -7.77
CA THR A 100 4.58 7.36 -7.68
C THR A 100 3.69 6.30 -7.04
N LEU A 101 2.99 6.63 -5.95
CA LEU A 101 2.07 5.71 -5.28
C LEU A 101 0.89 5.33 -6.18
N LEU A 102 0.29 6.34 -6.81
CA LEU A 102 -0.83 6.14 -7.73
C LEU A 102 -0.41 5.27 -8.93
N GLY A 103 0.76 5.55 -9.52
CA GLY A 103 1.30 4.75 -10.62
C GLY A 103 1.54 3.30 -10.22
N ALA A 104 2.06 3.05 -9.02
CA ALA A 104 2.25 1.69 -8.49
C ALA A 104 0.90 0.96 -8.31
N LEU A 105 -0.10 1.62 -7.72
CA LEU A 105 -1.44 1.04 -7.53
C LEU A 105 -2.15 0.74 -8.85
N LEU A 106 -2.13 1.68 -9.79
CA LEU A 106 -2.77 1.51 -11.09
C LEU A 106 -2.09 0.42 -11.93
N SER A 107 -0.75 0.38 -11.93
CA SER A 107 0.01 -0.69 -12.62
C SER A 107 -0.35 -2.05 -12.04
N HIS A 108 -0.45 -2.14 -10.71
CA HIS A 108 -0.83 -3.37 -10.05
C HIS A 108 -2.25 -3.81 -10.41
N ARG A 109 -3.23 -2.88 -10.38
CA ARG A 109 -4.61 -3.16 -10.80
C ARG A 109 -4.67 -3.68 -12.23
N HIS A 110 -3.91 -3.08 -13.15
CA HIS A 110 -3.88 -3.52 -14.54
C HIS A 110 -3.33 -4.95 -14.69
N ILE A 111 -2.31 -5.31 -13.93
CA ILE A 111 -1.76 -6.68 -13.90
C ILE A 111 -2.81 -7.66 -13.41
N LEU A 112 -3.55 -7.34 -12.35
CA LEU A 112 -4.61 -8.20 -11.83
C LEU A 112 -5.74 -8.38 -12.83
N GLU A 113 -6.22 -7.30 -13.42
CA GLU A 113 -7.25 -7.37 -14.45
C GLU A 113 -6.80 -8.22 -15.65
N ALA A 114 -5.52 -8.12 -16.04
CA ALA A 114 -4.95 -8.95 -17.09
C ALA A 114 -4.93 -10.43 -16.68
N LEU A 115 -4.53 -10.74 -15.44
CA LEU A 115 -4.55 -12.09 -14.89
C LEU A 115 -5.97 -12.67 -14.82
N GLU A 116 -6.95 -11.92 -14.30
CA GLU A 116 -8.36 -12.33 -14.24
C GLU A 116 -8.92 -12.64 -15.64
N ARG A 117 -8.59 -11.81 -16.63
CA ARG A 117 -9.00 -12.04 -18.04
C ARG A 117 -8.37 -13.32 -18.59
N THR A 118 -7.13 -13.64 -18.23
CA THR A 118 -6.47 -14.89 -18.66
C THR A 118 -6.93 -16.12 -17.88
N GLU A 119 -7.26 -15.99 -16.59
CA GLU A 119 -7.83 -17.05 -15.76
C GLU A 119 -9.25 -17.42 -16.21
N SER A 120 -10.03 -16.43 -16.67
CA SER A 120 -11.31 -16.68 -17.36
C SER A 120 -11.17 -17.55 -18.61
N VAL A 121 -9.95 -17.66 -19.19
CA VAL A 121 -9.66 -18.50 -20.36
C VAL A 121 -9.08 -19.87 -19.96
N GLN A 122 -8.53 -20.01 -18.75
CA GLN A 122 -7.99 -21.27 -18.22
C GLN A 122 -8.49 -21.53 -16.78
N GLN A 123 -9.60 -22.26 -16.65
CA GLN A 123 -10.29 -22.60 -15.39
C GLN A 123 -9.43 -23.24 -14.26
N GLY A 124 -8.17 -23.62 -14.50
CA GLY A 124 -7.34 -24.34 -13.52
C GLY A 124 -6.67 -23.47 -12.43
N PHE A 125 -6.42 -22.17 -12.68
CA PHE A 125 -5.71 -21.33 -11.70
C PHE A 125 -6.65 -20.71 -10.66
N ALA A 126 -7.88 -20.36 -11.07
CA ALA A 126 -8.96 -19.94 -10.17
C ALA A 126 -9.34 -21.03 -9.16
N GLU A 127 -9.21 -22.32 -9.51
CA GLU A 127 -9.45 -23.46 -8.61
C GLU A 127 -8.34 -23.61 -7.55
N LEU A 128 -7.10 -23.22 -7.89
CA LEU A 128 -5.97 -23.14 -6.97
C LEU A 128 -6.09 -21.95 -6.01
N LEU A 129 -6.60 -20.82 -6.49
CA LEU A 129 -6.83 -19.62 -5.67
C LEU A 129 -8.09 -19.75 -4.80
N SER A 130 -9.16 -20.41 -5.25
CA SER A 130 -10.41 -20.59 -4.49
C SER A 130 -10.26 -21.44 -3.23
N ARG A 131 -9.15 -22.17 -3.04
CA ARG A 131 -8.85 -22.87 -1.78
C ARG A 131 -8.47 -21.94 -0.62
N HIS A 132 -8.17 -20.68 -0.90
CA HIS A 132 -7.88 -19.66 0.10
C HIS A 132 -8.80 -18.45 -0.14
N ASP A 133 -9.73 -18.22 0.78
CA ASP A 133 -10.90 -17.33 0.68
C ASP A 133 -10.55 -15.82 0.74
N LEU A 134 -9.86 -15.29 -0.27
CA LEU A 134 -9.54 -13.87 -0.40
C LEU A 134 -9.82 -13.40 -1.83
N SER A 135 -10.47 -12.23 -2.03
CA SER A 135 -10.65 -11.68 -3.38
C SER A 135 -9.28 -11.34 -4.01
N LEU A 136 -9.17 -11.38 -5.34
CA LEU A 136 -7.89 -11.14 -6.03
C LEU A 136 -7.33 -9.74 -5.72
N SER A 137 -8.21 -8.73 -5.63
CA SER A 137 -7.92 -7.37 -5.16
C SER A 137 -7.39 -7.29 -3.73
N LYS A 138 -7.86 -8.19 -2.85
CA LYS A 138 -7.40 -8.31 -1.46
C LYS A 138 -6.07 -9.06 -1.38
N ARG A 139 -5.86 -10.08 -2.22
CA ARG A 139 -4.57 -10.80 -2.36
C ARG A 139 -3.49 -9.94 -3.00
N ALA A 140 -3.88 -9.00 -3.83
CA ALA A 140 -3.05 -7.99 -4.46
C ALA A 140 -2.56 -6.91 -3.49
N ALA A 141 -3.50 -6.36 -2.72
CA ALA A 141 -3.18 -5.53 -1.58
C ALA A 141 -2.31 -6.28 -0.57
N LEU A 142 -2.58 -7.58 -0.37
CA LEU A 142 -1.75 -8.47 0.43
C LEU A 142 -0.42 -8.85 -0.25
N ALA A 143 -0.33 -8.89 -1.58
CA ALA A 143 0.91 -9.13 -2.34
C ALA A 143 1.86 -7.93 -2.25
N LEU A 144 1.29 -6.72 -2.18
CA LEU A 144 1.97 -5.48 -1.79
C LEU A 144 2.38 -5.49 -0.30
N LEU A 145 1.67 -6.22 0.56
CA LEU A 145 2.01 -6.45 1.98
C LEU A 145 2.85 -7.72 2.22
N ASP A 146 3.07 -8.58 1.22
CA ASP A 146 3.61 -9.95 1.38
C ASP A 146 5.05 -9.94 1.89
N GLN A 147 5.73 -8.82 1.71
CA GLN A 147 7.03 -8.59 2.31
C GLN A 147 6.99 -8.47 3.84
N GLN A 148 5.88 -8.02 4.43
CA GLN A 148 5.69 -8.00 5.88
C GLN A 148 5.43 -9.41 6.43
N ILE A 149 4.86 -10.32 5.64
CA ILE A 149 4.73 -11.74 5.99
C ILE A 149 6.10 -12.42 5.90
N ASP A 150 6.88 -12.12 4.87
CA ASP A 150 8.25 -12.62 4.71
C ASP A 150 9.18 -12.15 5.86
N ASP A 151 9.04 -10.90 6.30
CA ASP A 151 9.78 -10.35 7.44
C ASP A 151 9.28 -10.86 8.80
N ALA A 152 7.97 -11.11 8.96
CA ALA A 152 7.41 -11.78 10.14
C ALA A 152 7.85 -13.26 10.21
N VAL A 153 7.88 -13.96 9.07
CA VAL A 153 8.38 -15.34 8.95
C VAL A 153 9.89 -15.42 9.20
N ARG A 154 10.69 -14.45 8.73
CA ARG A 154 12.12 -14.33 9.13
C ARG A 154 12.29 -13.99 10.60
N GLY A 155 11.43 -13.14 11.18
CA GLY A 155 11.39 -12.85 12.61
C GLY A 155 11.09 -14.09 13.47
N MET A 156 10.24 -14.99 12.97
CA MET A 156 9.99 -16.31 13.58
C MET A 156 11.16 -17.30 13.44
N GLN A 157 12.12 -17.07 12.54
CA GLN A 157 13.34 -17.89 12.38
C GLN A 157 14.52 -17.46 13.27
N THR A 158 14.31 -16.51 14.17
CA THR A 158 15.32 -16.09 15.15
C THR A 158 15.78 -17.25 16.03
N ALA A 159 17.02 -17.19 16.52
CA ALA A 159 17.62 -18.24 17.36
C ALA A 159 16.78 -18.52 18.62
N SER A 160 16.03 -17.54 19.11
CA SER A 160 15.14 -17.67 20.26
C SER A 160 13.96 -18.61 19.99
N SER A 161 13.32 -18.52 18.82
CA SER A 161 12.23 -19.42 18.42
C SER A 161 12.71 -20.84 18.11
N ARG A 162 13.94 -20.98 17.60
CA ARG A 162 14.60 -22.28 17.42
C ARG A 162 14.93 -22.95 18.76
N ALA A 163 15.32 -22.18 19.78
CA ALA A 163 15.56 -22.70 21.12
C ALA A 163 14.26 -23.19 21.78
N SER A 164 13.16 -22.42 21.69
CA SER A 164 11.85 -22.85 22.22
C SER A 164 11.25 -24.03 21.46
N ALA A 165 11.47 -24.14 20.14
CA ALA A 165 11.06 -25.31 19.36
C ALA A 165 11.93 -26.54 19.66
N ALA A 166 13.24 -26.38 19.85
CA ALA A 166 14.14 -27.48 20.24
C ALA A 166 13.85 -28.01 21.65
N GLU A 167 13.36 -27.16 22.55
CA GLU A 167 12.88 -27.55 23.88
C GLU A 167 11.54 -28.29 23.82
N ALA A 168 10.64 -27.91 22.90
CA ALA A 168 9.35 -28.57 22.70
C ALA A 168 9.44 -29.93 21.98
N PHE A 169 10.51 -30.16 21.19
CA PHE A 169 10.75 -31.42 20.50
C PHE A 169 12.01 -32.08 21.07
N GLU A 170 11.84 -32.90 22.13
CA GLU A 170 12.91 -33.59 22.86
C GLU A 170 13.85 -34.50 22.02
N ARG A 171 13.70 -34.55 20.68
CA ARG A 171 14.72 -35.08 19.76
C ARG A 171 14.76 -34.31 18.44
N PRO A 172 15.94 -33.94 17.93
CA PRO A 172 16.07 -33.26 16.65
C PRO A 172 15.71 -34.18 15.48
N PRO A 173 15.02 -33.68 14.44
CA PRO A 173 14.75 -34.45 13.23
C PRO A 173 16.07 -34.77 12.52
N ARG A 174 16.35 -36.06 12.30
CA ARG A 174 17.53 -36.51 11.57
C ARG A 174 17.34 -36.23 10.08
N VAL A 175 17.91 -35.13 9.60
CA VAL A 175 18.06 -34.88 8.16
C VAL A 175 19.24 -35.71 7.66
N ARG A 176 18.95 -36.68 6.80
CA ARG A 176 19.95 -37.54 6.15
C ARG A 176 20.54 -36.76 4.97
N ILE A 177 21.77 -36.27 5.12
CA ILE A 177 22.53 -35.68 4.02
C ILE A 177 23.23 -36.83 3.30
N GLU A 178 22.82 -37.12 2.07
CA GLU A 178 23.55 -38.02 1.18
C GLU A 178 24.86 -37.32 0.77
N LYS A 179 26.00 -37.97 1.09
CA LYS A 179 27.31 -37.54 0.61
C LYS A 179 27.45 -37.99 -0.83
N ASN A 180 27.53 -37.04 -1.76
CA ASN A 180 28.05 -37.31 -3.10
C ASN A 180 29.56 -37.56 -3.01
N SER A 181 29.95 -38.77 -3.39
CA SER A 181 31.32 -39.20 -3.61
C SER A 181 31.77 -38.82 -5.02
N GLU A 182 33.00 -38.30 -5.12
CA GLU A 182 33.96 -38.39 -6.23
C GLU A 182 33.58 -37.67 -7.55
N SER A 183 34.50 -37.01 -8.28
CA SER A 183 35.95 -37.22 -8.45
C SER A 183 36.73 -35.92 -8.56
#